data_AF-A0A519F3K3-F1
#
_entry.id   AF-A0A519F3K3-F1
#
_cell.length_a   1.000
_cell.length_b   1.000
_cell.length_c   1.000
_cell.angle_alpha   90.00
_cell.angle_beta   90.00
_cell.angle_gamma   90.00
#
_symmetry.space_group_name_H-M   'P 1'
#
loop_
_entity.id
_entity.type
_entity.pdbx_description
1 polymer ?
#
loop_
_entity_poly.entity_id
_entity_poly.type
_entity_poly.pdbx_seq_one_letter_code
_entity_poly.pdbx_strand_id
1 'polypeptide(L)' 'ELPTSLPTSTIRPGTIHSGDLMLYGPRTLVAFYATFSSPYSYTRLGRIDNAAELARVFGRDAVRIAFSKQ' A
#
# COMPACT_ATOMS: atom_id res chain seq x y z
N GLU A 1 2.77 7.57 -10.00
CA GLU A 1 3.97 6.76 -9.73
C GLU A 1 4.98 7.59 -8.94
N LEU A 2 5.91 6.94 -8.25
CA LEU A 2 6.95 7.62 -7.46
C LEU A 2 8.01 8.24 -8.39
N PRO A 3 8.52 9.44 -8.04
CA PRO A 3 9.53 10.15 -8.83
C PRO A 3 10.89 9.44 -8.80
N THR A 4 11.13 8.57 -7.81
CA THR A 4 12.36 7.78 -7.68
C THR A 4 12.01 6.33 -7.35
N SER A 5 12.76 5.40 -7.92
CA SER A 5 12.65 3.98 -7.61
C SER A 5 13.08 3.70 -6.17
N LEU A 6 12.33 2.86 -5.46
CA LEU A 6 12.66 2.36 -4.15
C LEU A 6 13.24 0.93 -4.24
N PRO A 7 14.08 0.52 -3.28
CA PRO A 7 14.53 -0.87 -3.18
C PRO A 7 13.35 -1.83 -3.04
N THR A 8 13.41 -2.95 -3.76
CA THR A 8 12.35 -3.97 -3.75
C THR A 8 12.84 -5.27 -3.12
N SER A 9 12.00 -5.88 -2.29
CA SER A 9 12.15 -7.24 -1.77
C SER A 9 10.80 -7.93 -1.92
N THR A 10 10.55 -8.46 -3.12
CA THR A 10 9.23 -8.91 -3.51
C THR A 10 8.92 -10.28 -2.91
N ILE A 11 7.79 -10.37 -2.22
CA ILE A 11 7.22 -11.61 -1.70
C ILE A 11 5.81 -11.81 -2.25
N ARG A 12 5.30 -13.05 -2.20
CA ARG A 12 3.88 -13.33 -2.42
C ARG A 12 3.21 -13.46 -1.05
N PRO A 13 2.51 -12.42 -0.57
CA PRO A 13 1.92 -12.46 0.78
C PRO A 13 0.74 -13.44 0.89
N GLY A 14 0.17 -13.89 -0.24
CA GLY A 14 -1.02 -14.73 -0.28
C GLY A 14 -2.28 -13.93 0.06
N THR A 15 -2.40 -13.50 1.31
CA THR A 15 -3.47 -12.62 1.78
C THR A 15 -2.93 -11.22 2.04
N ILE A 16 -3.60 -10.24 1.45
CA ILE A 16 -3.41 -8.82 1.71
C ILE A 16 -4.42 -8.40 2.76
N HIS A 17 -3.98 -7.66 3.77
CA HIS A 17 -4.84 -7.18 4.84
C HIS A 17 -5.14 -5.70 4.67
N SER A 18 -6.33 -5.27 5.11
CA SER A 18 -6.64 -3.85 5.22
C SER A 18 -5.59 -3.13 6.10
N GLY A 19 -5.09 -2.03 5.56
CA GLY A 19 -4.00 -1.23 6.10
C GLY A 19 -2.63 -1.59 5.53
N ASP A 20 -2.46 -2.70 4.81
CA ASP A 20 -1.15 -3.04 4.25
C ASP A 20 -0.68 -1.95 3.27
N LEU A 21 0.56 -1.49 3.46
CA LEU A 21 1.25 -0.57 2.56
C LEU A 21 2.39 -1.30 1.89
N MET A 22 2.32 -1.43 0.56
CA MET A 22 3.27 -2.22 -0.21
C MET A 22 3.71 -1.52 -1.50
N LEU A 23 4.80 -1.99 -2.11
CA LEU A 23 5.22 -1.60 -3.46
C LEU A 23 4.87 -2.68 -4.48
N TYR A 24 4.30 -2.24 -5.60
CA TYR A 24 4.19 -3.00 -6.84
C TYR A 24 5.29 -2.57 -7.80
N GLY A 25 6.28 -3.44 -7.99
CA GLY A 25 7.54 -3.03 -8.63
C GLY A 25 8.27 -1.93 -7.84
N PRO A 26 9.23 -1.23 -8.45
CA PRO A 26 10.07 -0.27 -7.73
C PRO A 26 9.47 1.12 -7.57
N ARG A 27 8.35 1.45 -8.24
CA ARG A 27 7.84 2.84 -8.33
C ARG A 27 6.37 3.02 -7.99
N THR A 28 5.63 1.95 -7.72
CA THR A 28 4.19 2.05 -7.48
C THR A 28 3.88 1.71 -6.04
N LEU A 29 3.46 2.72 -5.28
CA LEU A 29 2.95 2.54 -3.93
C LEU A 29 1.49 2.08 -4.00
N VAL A 30 1.15 1.07 -3.21
CA VAL A 30 -0.19 0.52 -3.10
C VAL A 30 -0.59 0.50 -1.63
N ALA A 31 -1.67 1.19 -1.31
CA ALA A 31 -2.31 1.16 0.01
C ALA A 31 -3.60 0.33 -0.11
N PHE A 32 -3.70 -0.73 0.67
CA PHE A 32 -4.87 -1.61 0.65
C PHE A 32 -5.83 -1.22 1.77
N TYR A 33 -7.07 -0.93 1.43
CA TYR A 33 -8.13 -0.61 2.40
C TYR A 33 -9.07 -1.80 2.69
N ALA A 34 -8.92 -2.91 1.96
CA ALA A 34 -9.70 -4.13 2.12
C ALA A 34 -8.78 -5.35 2.21
N THR A 35 -9.29 -6.41 2.84
CA THR A 35 -8.59 -7.70 2.96
C THR A 35 -9.03 -8.64 1.85
N PHE A 36 -8.09 -9.19 1.08
CA PHE A 36 -8.37 -10.13 -0.01
C PHE A 36 -7.14 -10.98 -0.35
N SER A 37 -7.36 -12.09 -1.05
CA SER A 37 -6.26 -12.94 -1.56
C SER A 37 -5.73 -12.37 -2.87
N SER A 38 -4.40 -12.32 -3.02
CA SER A 38 -3.76 -11.80 -4.22
C SER A 38 -2.64 -12.73 -4.70
N PRO A 39 -2.61 -13.09 -5.99
CA PRO A 39 -1.54 -13.91 -6.57
C PRO A 39 -0.27 -13.10 -6.90
N TYR A 40 -0.31 -11.77 -6.77
CA TYR A 40 0.76 -10.88 -7.18
C TYR A 40 1.87 -10.76 -6.13
N SER A 41 3.07 -10.44 -6.58
CA SER A 41 4.22 -10.19 -5.72
C SER A 41 4.33 -8.71 -5.37
N TYR A 42 4.62 -8.41 -4.11
CA TYR A 42 4.78 -7.05 -3.58
C TYR A 42 5.96 -6.96 -2.62
N THR A 43 6.51 -5.76 -2.45
CA THR A 43 7.45 -5.47 -1.34
C THR A 43 6.68 -4.85 -0.18
N ARG A 44 6.70 -5.48 1.01
CA ARG A 44 6.08 -4.89 2.21
C ARG A 44 6.87 -3.66 2.66
N LEU A 45 6.19 -2.54 2.87
CA LEU A 45 6.78 -1.33 3.45
C LEU A 45 6.34 -1.11 4.90
N GLY A 46 5.09 -1.47 5.21
CA GLY A 46 4.53 -1.28 6.53
C GLY A 46 3.01 -1.45 6.53
N ARG A 47 2.37 -0.89 7.55
CA ARG A 47 0.92 -0.91 7.72
C ARG A 47 0.43 0.45 8.20
N ILE A 48 -0.76 0.83 7.77
CA ILE A 48 -1.49 2.00 8.25
C ILE A 48 -2.28 1.60 9.50
N ASP A 49 -2.06 2.30 10.61
CA ASP A 49 -2.66 1.95 11.90
C ASP A 49 -4.19 2.09 11.90
N ASN A 50 -4.72 3.19 11.36
CA ASN A 50 -6.16 3.45 11.31
C ASN A 50 -6.79 3.10 9.96
N ALA A 51 -6.64 1.83 9.53
CA ALA A 51 -7.11 1.36 8.23
C ALA A 51 -8.65 1.34 8.07
N ALA A 52 -9.40 1.29 9.18
CA ALA A 52 -10.86 1.27 9.16
C ALA A 52 -11.45 2.56 8.55
N GLU A 53 -10.81 3.70 8.83
CA GLU A 53 -11.21 4.99 8.25
C GLU A 53 -10.81 5.12 6.77
N LEU A 54 -9.75 4.42 6.33
CA LEU A 54 -9.35 4.41 4.92
C LEU A 54 -10.48 3.92 4.01
N ALA A 55 -11.14 2.82 4.38
CA ALA A 55 -12.24 2.26 3.60
C ALA A 55 -13.44 3.23 3.47
N ARG A 56 -13.61 4.16 4.42
CA ARG A 56 -14.68 5.16 4.41
C ARG A 56 -14.38 6.36 3.52
N VAL A 57 -13.09 6.70 3.36
CA VAL A 57 -12.63 7.88 2.64
C VAL A 57 -12.34 7.58 1.17
N PHE A 58 -11.84 6.38 0.86
CA PHE A 58 -11.56 5.94 -0.52
C PHE A 58 -12.88 5.70 -1.27
N GLY A 59 -13.31 6.70 -2.06
CA GLY A 59 -14.50 6.61 -2.91
C GLY A 59 -15.21 7.94 -3.13
N ARG A 60 -14.87 8.98 -2.37
CA ARG A 60 -15.54 10.30 -2.46
C ARG A 60 -14.66 11.39 -3.05
N ASP A 61 -13.36 11.39 -2.76
CA ASP A 61 -12.47 12.49 -3.10
C ASP A 61 -11.06 12.03 -3.51
N ALA A 62 -10.29 12.95 -4.10
CA ALA A 62 -8.89 12.73 -4.42
C ALA A 62 -8.05 12.53 -3.14
N VAL A 63 -7.27 11.45 -3.09
CA VAL A 63 -6.42 11.13 -1.94
C VAL A 63 -5.00 11.65 -2.16
N ARG A 64 -4.48 12.42 -1.20
CA ARG A 64 -3.08 12.87 -1.18
C ARG A 64 -2.28 12.03 -0.18
N ILE A 65 -1.23 11.36 -0.67
CA ILE A 65 -0.25 10.66 0.16
C ILE A 65 0.99 11.56 0.27
N ALA A 66 1.46 11.80 1.49
CA ALA A 66 2.67 12.56 1.77
C ALA A 66 3.64 11.73 2.61
N PHE A 67 4.93 11.89 2.35
CA PHE A 67 6.00 11.26 3.12
C PHE A 67 6.71 12.32 3.95
N SER A 68 6.90 12.08 5.24
CA SER A 68 7.75 12.88 6.11
C SER A 68 8.82 11.99 6.72
N LYS A 69 10.01 12.57 6.92
CA LYS A 69 10.99 11.98 7.83
C LYS A 69 10.52 12.26 9.25
N GLN A 70 10.67 11.28 10.12
CA GLN A 70 10.52 11.47 11.56
C GLN A 70 11.77 12.12 12.14
#